data_AF-A0A7W9ZLV1-F1
#
_entry.id   AF-A0A7W9ZLV1-F1
#
_cell.length_a   1.000
_cell.length_b   1.000
_cell.length_c   1.000
_cell.angle_alpha   90.00
_cell.angle_beta   90.00
_cell.angle_gamma   90.00
#
_symmetry.space_group_name_H-M   'P 1'
#
loop_
_entity.id
_entity.type
_entity.pdbx_description
1 polymer ?
#
loop_
_entity_poly.entity_id
_entity_poly.type
_entity_poly.pdbx_seq_one_letter_code
_entity_poly.pdbx_strand_id
1 'polypeptide(L)'
;MQKINLLILFMFIINISNLISYEIKKDEIIKVKTLIAAFKSPSESYFNFSVKKEDKNKSPAEVLGIGLVNFINQIGAENIIEIKTINHIGGVAFVVLYKEKK
;
A
#
# COMPACT_ATOMS: atom_id res chain seq x y z
N MET A 1 16.77 -1.88 -18.02
CA MET A 1 15.40 -2.44 -17.89
C MET A 1 15.44 -3.60 -16.90
N GLN A 2 14.96 -3.40 -15.68
CA GLN A 2 14.84 -4.50 -14.72
C GLN A 2 13.69 -5.41 -15.17
N LYS A 3 14.00 -6.68 -15.49
CA LYS A 3 13.00 -7.69 -15.83
C LYS A 3 12.28 -8.07 -14.54
N ILE A 4 11.08 -7.55 -14.32
CA ILE A 4 10.19 -8.05 -13.26
C ILE A 4 9.95 -9.53 -13.55
N ASN A 5 10.22 -10.38 -12.56
CA ASN A 5 10.00 -11.81 -12.69
C ASN A 5 8.49 -12.07 -12.77
N LEU A 6 8.02 -12.33 -13.99
CA LEU A 6 6.60 -12.47 -14.31
C LEU A 6 5.90 -13.50 -13.41
N LEU A 7 6.63 -14.55 -13.02
CA LEU A 7 6.13 -15.59 -12.12
C LEU A 7 5.75 -15.04 -10.74
N ILE A 8 6.57 -14.14 -10.19
CA ILE A 8 6.32 -13.50 -8.88
C ILE A 8 5.09 -12.60 -8.99
N LEU A 9 4.94 -11.86 -10.09
CA LEU A 9 3.76 -11.04 -10.35
C LEU A 9 2.49 -11.90 -10.45
N PHE A 10 2.54 -13.03 -11.15
CA PHE A 10 1.42 -13.97 -11.26
C PHE A 10 1.04 -14.59 -9.91
N MET A 11 2.01 -15.03 -9.11
CA MET A 11 1.74 -15.57 -7.77
C MET A 11 1.17 -14.51 -6.81
N PHE A 12 1.55 -13.24 -6.98
CA PHE A 12 1.01 -12.13 -6.21
C PHE A 12 -0.45 -11.83 -6.59
N ILE A 13 -0.75 -11.80 -7.88
CA ILE A 13 -2.12 -11.62 -8.38
C ILE A 13 -3.03 -12.75 -7.89
N ILE A 14 -2.60 -14.01 -7.97
CA ILE A 14 -3.41 -15.17 -7.53
C ILE A 14 -3.72 -15.11 -6.03
N ASN A 15 -2.73 -14.75 -5.19
CA ASN A 15 -2.96 -14.62 -3.75
C ASN A 15 -3.95 -13.50 -3.42
N ILE A 16 -3.86 -12.36 -4.11
CA ILE A 16 -4.83 -11.26 -3.95
C ILE A 16 -6.21 -11.70 -4.41
N SER A 17 -6.34 -12.38 -5.55
CA SER A 17 -7.63 -12.86 -6.07
C SER A 17 -8.29 -13.88 -5.15
N ASN A 18 -7.53 -14.81 -4.58
CA ASN A 18 -8.06 -15.80 -3.63
C ASN A 18 -8.54 -15.15 -2.32
N LEU A 19 -7.81 -14.15 -1.84
CA LEU A 19 -8.17 -13.37 -0.66
C LEU A 19 -9.48 -12.58 -0.90
N ILE A 20 -9.57 -11.90 -2.04
CA ILE A 20 -10.77 -11.17 -2.49
C ILE A 20 -11.99 -12.11 -2.61
N SER A 21 -11.82 -13.29 -3.22
CA SER A 21 -12.92 -14.25 -3.39
C SER A 21 -13.43 -14.84 -2.08
N TYR A 22 -12.57 -15.01 -1.07
CA TYR A 22 -12.99 -15.47 0.26
C TYR A 22 -13.81 -14.41 0.99
N GLU A 23 -13.44 -13.16 0.81
CA GLU A 23 -14.02 -12.00 1.49
C GLU A 23 -15.37 -11.53 0.91
N ILE A 24 -15.58 -11.63 -0.40
CA ILE A 24 -16.86 -11.32 -1.08
C ILE A 24 -18.04 -12.18 -0.59
N LYS A 25 -17.78 -13.36 0.00
CA LYS A 25 -18.84 -14.24 0.53
C LYS A 25 -19.51 -13.72 1.82
N LYS A 26 -18.92 -12.73 2.50
CA LYS A 26 -19.56 -11.98 3.58
C LYS A 26 -20.04 -10.67 2.98
N ASP A 27 -21.17 -10.12 3.43
CA ASP A 27 -21.80 -8.87 2.91
C ASP A 27 -20.95 -7.58 3.07
N GLU A 28 -19.63 -7.70 3.17
CA GLU A 28 -18.66 -6.63 3.40
C GLU A 28 -17.82 -6.44 2.12
N ILE A 29 -17.83 -5.24 1.55
CA ILE A 29 -16.96 -4.91 0.42
C ILE A 29 -15.55 -4.68 0.97
N ILE A 30 -14.65 -5.61 0.67
CA ILE A 30 -13.25 -5.52 1.09
C ILE A 30 -12.41 -4.94 -0.03
N LYS A 31 -11.66 -3.89 0.31
CA LYS A 31 -10.82 -3.12 -0.61
C LYS A 31 -9.36 -3.25 -0.23
N VAL A 32 -8.53 -3.10 -1.26
CA VAL A 32 -7.07 -3.10 -1.14
C VAL A 32 -6.56 -1.71 -1.51
N LYS A 33 -5.76 -1.10 -0.63
CA LYS A 33 -5.02 0.13 -0.90
C LYS A 33 -3.54 -0.12 -0.77
N THR A 34 -2.79 0.21 -1.82
CA THR A 34 -1.32 0.20 -1.78
C THR A 34 -0.80 1.61 -1.60
N LEU A 35 0.00 1.84 -0.56
CA LEU A 35 0.76 3.07 -0.34
C LEU A 35 2.22 2.78 -0.69
N ILE A 36 2.84 3.57 -1.55
CA ILE A 36 4.19 3.34 -2.08
C ILE A 36 5.01 4.60 -1.86
N ALA A 37 6.22 4.41 -1.32
CA ALA A 37 7.27 5.42 -1.25
C ALA A 37 8.54 4.83 -1.85
N ALA A 38 8.99 5.36 -2.97
CA ALA A 38 10.15 4.87 -3.71
C ALA A 38 11.11 6.00 -4.06
N PHE A 39 12.38 5.69 -4.23
CA PHE A 39 13.34 6.63 -4.82
C PHE A 39 13.22 6.56 -6.34
N LYS A 40 12.87 7.68 -6.96
CA LYS A 40 12.85 7.83 -8.42
C LYS A 40 14.25 8.19 -8.94
N SER A 41 15.03 8.93 -8.15
CA SER A 41 16.45 9.22 -8.34
C SER A 41 17.11 9.47 -6.99
N PRO A 42 18.45 9.64 -6.91
CA PRO A 42 19.13 9.97 -5.65
C PRO A 42 18.63 11.26 -4.98
N SER A 43 17.97 12.15 -5.73
CA SER A 43 17.45 13.44 -5.26
C SER A 43 15.92 13.56 -5.37
N GLU A 44 15.22 12.53 -5.88
CA GLU A 44 13.78 12.59 -6.12
C GLU A 44 13.08 11.35 -5.56
N SER A 45 12.07 11.57 -4.73
CA SER A 45 11.21 10.51 -4.19
C SER A 45 9.86 10.51 -4.91
N TYR A 46 9.33 9.31 -5.13
CA TYR A 46 8.02 9.05 -5.70
C TYR A 46 7.08 8.54 -4.61
N PHE A 47 5.87 9.11 -4.58
CA PHE A 47 4.79 8.71 -3.70
C PHE A 47 3.50 8.56 -4.51
N ASN A 48 2.73 7.50 -4.27
CA ASN A 48 1.43 7.29 -4.94
C ASN A 48 0.23 7.84 -4.15
N PHE A 49 0.50 8.64 -3.11
CA PHE A 49 -0.48 9.27 -2.24
C PHE A 49 -0.10 10.74 -2.01
N SER A 50 -1.05 11.53 -1.49
CA SER A 50 -0.84 12.95 -1.23
C SER A 50 0.13 13.14 -0.05
N VAL A 51 1.18 13.92 -0.26
CA VAL A 51 2.18 14.27 0.75
C VAL A 51 2.15 15.78 0.96
N LYS A 52 1.99 16.21 2.23
CA LYS A 52 2.02 17.63 2.58
C LYS A 52 3.38 18.24 2.26
N LYS A 53 3.41 19.54 1.96
CA LYS A 53 4.66 20.25 1.61
C LYS A 53 5.71 20.14 2.71
N GLU A 54 5.30 20.22 3.98
CA GLU A 54 6.19 20.11 5.15
C GLU A 54 6.85 18.72 5.29
N ASP A 55 6.23 17.66 4.79
CA ASP A 55 6.71 16.29 4.94
C ASP A 55 7.64 15.85 3.80
N LYS A 56 7.75 16.62 2.71
CA LYS A 56 8.53 16.24 1.52
C LYS A 56 10.04 16.14 1.75
N ASN A 57 10.55 16.77 2.81
CA ASN A 57 11.96 16.73 3.17
C ASN A 57 12.32 15.53 4.07
N LYS A 58 11.31 14.77 4.54
CA LYS A 58 11.52 13.58 5.36
C LYS A 58 11.95 12.39 4.50
N SER A 59 12.51 11.36 5.14
CA SER A 59 12.86 10.14 4.42
C SER A 59 11.62 9.46 3.83
N PRO A 60 11.72 8.75 2.68
CA PRO A 60 10.55 8.08 2.09
C PRO A 60 9.86 7.09 3.04
N ALA A 61 10.60 6.44 3.92
CA ALA A 61 10.04 5.54 4.93
C ALA A 61 9.18 6.29 5.97
N GLU A 62 9.61 7.47 6.42
CA GLU A 62 8.83 8.30 7.33
C GLU A 62 7.57 8.85 6.64
N VAL A 63 7.71 9.34 5.41
CA VAL A 63 6.57 9.82 4.62
C VAL A 63 5.55 8.71 4.39
N LEU A 64 6.02 7.49 4.17
CA LEU A 64 5.17 6.31 4.04
C LEU A 64 4.42 5.99 5.34
N GLY A 65 5.10 6.06 6.49
CA GLY A 65 4.47 5.91 7.81
C GLY A 65 3.38 6.96 8.05
N ILE A 66 3.65 8.22 7.71
CA ILE A 66 2.66 9.32 7.79
C ILE A 66 1.48 9.04 6.85
N GLY A 67 1.74 8.60 5.62
CA GLY A 67 0.71 8.22 4.67
C GLY A 67 -0.19 7.09 5.19
N LEU A 68 0.39 6.09 5.84
CA LEU A 68 -0.34 4.99 6.46
C LEU A 68 -1.24 5.49 7.60
N VAL A 69 -0.70 6.30 8.52
CA VAL A 69 -1.47 6.86 9.64
C VAL A 69 -2.65 7.69 9.13
N ASN A 70 -2.41 8.54 8.13
CA ASN A 70 -3.47 9.36 7.52
C ASN A 70 -4.56 8.49 6.88
N PHE A 71 -4.17 7.42 6.18
CA PHE A 71 -5.11 6.48 5.57
C PHE A 71 -5.95 5.75 6.63
N ILE A 72 -5.32 5.24 7.69
CA ILE A 72 -6.00 4.57 8.80
C ILE A 72 -7.00 5.54 9.46
N ASN A 73 -6.59 6.79 9.71
CA ASN A 73 -7.48 7.80 10.29
C ASN A 73 -8.66 8.16 9.37
N GLN A 74 -8.47 8.16 8.06
CA GLN A 74 -9.55 8.41 7.09
C GLN A 74 -10.56 7.25 7.06
N ILE A 75 -10.08 6.01 7.13
CA ILE A 75 -10.91 4.81 7.02
C ILE A 75 -11.52 4.39 8.36
N GLY A 76 -10.89 4.73 9.48
CA GLY A 76 -11.17 4.19 10.80
C GLY A 76 -10.38 2.91 11.06
N ALA A 77 -9.66 2.86 12.17
CA ALA A 77 -8.80 1.72 12.52
C ALA A 77 -9.59 0.41 12.67
N GLU A 78 -10.87 0.49 13.06
CA GLU A 78 -11.77 -0.65 13.19
C GLU A 78 -12.12 -1.32 11.85
N ASN A 79 -11.91 -0.61 10.74
CA ASN A 79 -12.21 -1.09 9.40
C ASN A 79 -10.97 -1.69 8.71
N ILE A 80 -9.79 -1.61 9.34
CA ILE A 80 -8.56 -2.22 8.82
C ILE A 80 -8.56 -3.70 9.17
N ILE A 81 -8.37 -4.54 8.16
CA ILE A 81 -8.30 -6.00 8.31
C ILE A 81 -6.84 -6.42 8.48
N GLU A 82 -5.98 -5.94 7.59
CA GLU A 82 -4.58 -6.33 7.55
C GLU A 82 -3.71 -5.24 6.93
N ILE A 83 -2.48 -5.09 7.42
CA ILE A 83 -1.45 -4.24 6.82
C ILE A 83 -0.23 -5.11 6.59
N LYS A 84 0.18 -5.25 5.33
CA LYS A 84 1.43 -5.90 4.94
C LYS A 84 2.45 -4.86 4.50
N THR A 85 3.69 -5.08 4.90
CA THR A 85 4.82 -4.26 4.43
C THR A 85 5.55 -5.01 3.33
N ILE A 86 5.86 -4.32 2.24
CA ILE A 86 6.70 -4.83 1.16
C ILE A 86 7.93 -3.94 1.08
N ASN A 87 9.09 -4.53 1.34
CA ASN A 87 10.38 -3.86 1.23
C ASN A 87 11.10 -4.36 -0.02
N HIS A 88 11.55 -3.45 -0.88
CA HIS A 88 12.42 -3.77 -2.01
C HIS A 88 13.58 -2.77 -2.07
N ILE A 89 14.67 -3.15 -2.73
CA ILE A 89 15.77 -2.23 -3.08
C ILE A 89 15.17 -1.10 -3.93
N GLY A 90 15.16 0.12 -3.39
CA GLY A 90 14.64 1.33 -4.04
C GLY A 90 13.25 1.78 -3.60
N GLY A 91 12.54 1.06 -2.73
CA GLY A 91 11.24 1.51 -2.22
C GLY A 91 10.60 0.63 -1.16
N VAL A 92 9.69 1.24 -0.41
CA VAL A 92 8.89 0.63 0.66
C VAL A 92 7.43 0.82 0.31
N ALA A 93 6.60 -0.18 0.54
CA ALA A 93 5.15 -0.08 0.35
C ALA A 93 4.38 -0.72 1.49
N PHE A 94 3.21 -0.16 1.79
CA PHE A 94 2.18 -0.81 2.59
C PHE A 94 1.04 -1.27 1.68
N VAL A 95 0.60 -2.51 1.87
CA VAL A 95 -0.66 -3.03 1.31
C VAL A 95 -1.64 -3.11 2.46
N VAL A 96 -2.70 -2.32 2.39
CA VAL A 96 -3.73 -2.23 3.43
C VAL A 96 -5.01 -2.86 2.90
N LEU A 97 -5.48 -3.89 3.59
CA LEU A 97 -6.81 -4.46 3.41
C LEU A 97 -7.77 -3.81 4.39
N TYR A 98 -8.91 -3.35 3.89
CA TYR A 98 -9.89 -2.66 4.72
C TYR A 98 -11.32 -2.89 4.22
N LYS A 99 -12.27 -2.79 5.14
CA LYS A 99 -13.71 -2.79 4.85
C LYS A 99 -14.13 -1.38 4.47
N GLU A 100 -14.82 -1.23 3.35
CA GLU A 100 -15.42 0.04 3.00
C GLU A 100 -16.78 0.20 3.71
N LYS A 101 -16.96 1.32 4.43
CA LYS A 101 -18.29 1.71 4.93
C LYS A 101 -19.17 2.05 3.72
N LYS A 102 -20.36 1.44 3.65
CA LYS A 102 -21.43 1.87 2.75
C LYS A 102 -21.87 3.29 3.06
#